data_AF-A0A7V4KCQ1-F1
#
_entry.id   AF-A0A7V4KCQ1-F1
#
_cell.length_a   1.000
_cell.length_b   1.000
_cell.length_c   1.000
_cell.angle_alpha   90.00
_cell.angle_beta   90.00
_cell.angle_gamma   90.00
#
_symmetry.space_group_name_H-M   'P 1'
#
loop_
_entity.id
_entity.type
_entity.pdbx_description
1 polymer ?
#
loop_
_entity_poly.entity_id
_entity_poly.type
_entity_poly.pdbx_seq_one_letter_code
_entity_poly.pdbx_strand_id
1 'polypeptide(L)'
;ADLKPSDILKHPTWSMGGRITVDSSTMVNKLFEVIEAHELFDLEYDRIEVKINRSSFIHGIVFLEDGVIKIHAGKPDMRIPIAYALTYPERKYHSPAADVSEFDLQLSDVERERYPLFFYGLDMLKRKDDLSWRIALNAADEVAVNAFLSRKISFKDIEKVVRKTIECIDSQNIIITSIEDVYKTDELARSYAKEFIEREVQK
;
A
#
# COMPACT_ATOMS: atom_id res chain seq x y z
N ALA A 1 16.43 13.83 -2.46
CA ALA A 1 16.01 15.18 -2.07
C ALA A 1 15.31 15.11 -0.72
N ASP A 2 15.41 16.17 0.09
CA ASP A 2 14.68 16.29 1.35
C ASP A 2 13.22 16.67 1.06
N LEU A 3 12.40 15.65 0.80
CA LEU A 3 10.97 15.82 0.56
C LEU A 3 10.28 16.20 1.87
N LYS A 4 9.53 17.30 1.87
CA LYS A 4 8.72 17.72 3.03
C LYS A 4 7.30 17.17 2.90
N PRO A 5 6.54 17.07 4.02
CA PRO A 5 5.13 16.69 3.95
C PRO A 5 4.32 17.52 2.95
N SER A 6 4.59 18.83 2.85
CA SER A 6 3.94 19.73 1.87
C SER A 6 4.18 19.37 0.41
N ASP A 7 5.29 18.68 0.11
CA ASP A 7 5.65 18.25 -1.24
C ASP A 7 4.92 16.95 -1.60
N ILE A 8 4.73 16.07 -0.60
CA ILE A 8 4.08 14.76 -0.75
C ILE A 8 2.55 14.87 -0.78
N LEU A 9 1.96 15.73 0.05
CA LEU A 9 0.50 15.84 0.20
C LEU A 9 -0.24 16.38 -1.04
N LYS A 10 0.48 16.78 -2.09
CA LYS A 10 -0.07 17.23 -3.37
C LYS A 10 -0.15 16.05 -4.36
N HIS A 11 -1.10 15.16 -4.16
CA HIS A 11 -1.31 14.03 -5.08
C HIS A 11 -1.91 14.52 -6.42
N PRO A 12 -1.40 14.05 -7.59
CA PRO A 12 -1.82 14.58 -8.89
C PRO A 12 -3.27 14.23 -9.27
N THR A 13 -3.80 13.11 -8.79
CA THR A 13 -5.09 12.57 -9.26
C THR A 13 -6.17 12.42 -8.19
N TRP A 14 -5.81 12.37 -6.90
CA TRP A 14 -6.73 11.99 -5.83
C TRP A 14 -6.65 12.98 -4.67
N SER A 15 -7.80 13.34 -4.09
CA SER A 15 -7.85 14.08 -2.83
C SER A 15 -8.04 13.10 -1.69
N MET A 16 -6.98 12.83 -0.92
CA MET A 16 -6.97 11.78 0.10
C MET A 16 -6.39 12.26 1.44
N GLY A 17 -6.52 11.43 2.48
CA GLY A 17 -5.91 11.68 3.78
C GLY A 17 -4.38 11.67 3.74
N GLY A 18 -3.76 12.23 4.78
CA GLY A 18 -2.30 12.38 4.84
C GLY A 18 -1.54 11.05 4.76
N ARG A 19 -2.01 10.03 5.47
CA ARG A 19 -1.38 8.69 5.49
C ARG A 19 -1.34 8.07 4.10
N ILE A 20 -2.50 7.79 3.51
CA ILE A 20 -2.62 7.14 2.20
C ILE A 20 -1.88 7.91 1.09
N THR A 21 -1.75 9.24 1.20
CA THR A 21 -0.97 10.03 0.24
C THR A 21 0.54 9.78 0.35
N VAL A 22 1.04 9.62 1.58
CA VAL A 22 2.44 9.20 1.82
C VAL A 22 2.64 7.76 1.37
N ASP A 23 1.71 6.86 1.69
CA ASP A 23 1.79 5.43 1.34
C ASP A 23 1.74 5.20 -0.17
N SER A 24 0.97 6.02 -0.91
CA SER A 24 0.99 6.05 -2.38
C SER A 24 2.37 6.47 -2.89
N SER A 25 2.99 7.46 -2.26
CA SER A 25 4.31 7.97 -2.65
C SER A 25 5.44 6.98 -2.37
N THR A 26 5.33 6.16 -1.32
CA THR A 26 6.27 5.08 -0.97
C THR A 26 5.93 3.75 -1.66
N MET A 27 4.78 3.65 -2.32
CA MET A 27 4.15 2.43 -2.82
C MET A 27 3.80 1.38 -1.75
N VAL A 28 3.82 1.73 -0.47
CA VAL A 28 3.34 0.86 0.61
C VAL A 28 1.83 0.62 0.49
N ASN A 29 1.05 1.60 0.02
CA ASN A 29 -0.37 1.41 -0.26
C ASN A 29 -0.58 0.26 -1.26
N LYS A 30 0.25 0.21 -2.31
CA LYS A 30 0.16 -0.84 -3.32
C LYS A 30 0.62 -2.20 -2.78
N LEU A 31 1.56 -2.23 -1.83
CA LEU A 31 1.93 -3.46 -1.13
C LEU A 31 0.74 -4.01 -0.31
N PHE A 32 0.02 -3.15 0.42
CA PHE A 32 -1.19 -3.57 1.13
C PHE A 32 -2.28 -4.06 0.18
N GLU A 33 -2.48 -3.40 -0.97
CA GLU A 33 -3.44 -3.85 -1.98
C GLU A 33 -3.06 -5.20 -2.61
N VAL A 34 -1.76 -5.54 -2.71
CA VAL A 34 -1.32 -6.88 -3.13
C VAL A 34 -1.68 -7.94 -2.08
N ILE A 35 -1.44 -7.64 -0.79
CA ILE A 35 -1.84 -8.52 0.32
C ILE A 35 -3.36 -8.67 0.35
N GLU A 36 -4.10 -7.58 0.18
CA GLU A 36 -5.56 -7.60 0.14
C GLU A 36 -6.09 -8.42 -1.04
N ALA A 37 -5.51 -8.27 -2.24
CA ALA A 37 -5.89 -9.06 -3.41
C ALA A 37 -5.60 -10.56 -3.21
N HIS A 38 -4.49 -10.91 -2.56
CA HIS A 38 -4.18 -12.29 -2.18
C HIS A 38 -5.28 -12.88 -1.29
N GLU A 39 -5.65 -12.17 -0.21
CA GLU A 39 -6.65 -12.63 0.77
C GLU A 39 -8.09 -12.62 0.23
N LEU A 40 -8.48 -11.57 -0.52
CA LEU A 40 -9.86 -11.42 -1.02
C LEU A 40 -10.19 -12.34 -2.18
N PHE A 41 -9.20 -12.67 -3.03
CA PHE A 41 -9.41 -13.42 -4.26
C PHE A 41 -8.72 -14.78 -4.29
N ASP A 42 -8.07 -15.19 -3.19
CA ASP A 42 -7.34 -16.46 -3.06
C ASP A 42 -6.30 -16.64 -4.19
N LEU A 43 -5.52 -15.58 -4.43
CA LEU A 43 -4.52 -15.51 -5.50
C LEU A 43 -3.11 -15.63 -4.94
N GLU A 44 -2.31 -16.57 -5.43
CA GLU A 44 -0.87 -16.60 -5.14
C GLU A 44 -0.19 -15.27 -5.55
N TYR A 45 0.78 -14.78 -4.78
CA TYR A 45 1.47 -13.51 -5.07
C TYR A 45 2.11 -13.47 -6.46
N ASP A 46 2.58 -14.60 -6.99
CA ASP A 46 3.16 -14.68 -8.34
C ASP A 46 2.12 -14.49 -9.46
N ARG A 47 0.83 -14.53 -9.13
CA ARG A 47 -0.27 -14.22 -10.04
C ARG A 47 -0.74 -12.76 -9.95
N ILE A 48 -0.15 -11.95 -9.07
CA ILE A 48 -0.52 -10.55 -8.86
C ILE A 48 0.58 -9.67 -9.44
N GLU A 49 0.33 -9.08 -10.61
CA GLU A 49 1.24 -8.15 -11.27
C GLU A 49 0.88 -6.69 -10.95
N VAL A 50 1.89 -5.89 -10.61
CA VAL A 50 1.71 -4.45 -10.33
C VAL A 50 2.30 -3.62 -11.47
N LYS A 51 1.47 -2.75 -12.04
CA LYS A 51 1.86 -1.74 -13.04
C LYS A 51 1.49 -0.33 -12.58
N ILE A 52 2.19 0.66 -13.12
CA ILE A 52 1.88 2.07 -12.94
C ILE A 52 1.03 2.56 -14.11
N ASN A 53 -0.14 3.11 -13.81
CA ASN A 53 -0.96 3.90 -14.72
C ASN A 53 -1.07 5.32 -14.17
N ARG A 54 -0.42 6.31 -14.81
CA ARG A 54 -0.26 7.66 -14.23
C ARG A 54 -1.55 8.47 -14.21
N SER A 55 -2.45 8.23 -15.14
CA SER A 55 -3.78 8.85 -15.16
C SER A 55 -4.73 8.31 -14.09
N SER A 56 -4.40 7.18 -13.46
CA SER A 56 -5.32 6.44 -12.58
C SER A 56 -6.63 6.03 -13.29
N PHE A 57 -6.61 5.89 -14.62
CA PHE A 57 -7.77 5.53 -15.42
C PHE A 57 -8.03 4.01 -15.40
N ILE A 58 -6.98 3.18 -15.35
CA ILE A 58 -7.11 1.74 -15.14
C ILE A 58 -7.08 1.47 -13.62
N HIS A 59 -8.15 0.88 -13.10
CA HIS A 59 -8.29 0.50 -11.69
C HIS A 59 -7.93 -0.96 -11.42
N GLY A 60 -7.96 -1.82 -12.44
CA GLY A 60 -7.58 -3.23 -12.33
C GLY A 60 -7.73 -3.97 -13.65
N ILE A 61 -6.98 -5.06 -13.81
CA ILE A 61 -7.01 -5.94 -14.97
C ILE A 61 -7.08 -7.38 -14.48
N VAL A 62 -7.99 -8.17 -15.04
CA VAL A 62 -8.15 -9.60 -14.72
C VAL A 62 -7.96 -10.40 -16.00
N PHE A 63 -7.07 -11.39 -15.95
CA PHE A 63 -6.82 -12.36 -17.00
C PHE A 63 -7.58 -13.64 -16.67
N LEU A 64 -8.44 -14.10 -17.59
CA LEU A 64 -9.25 -15.30 -17.43
C LEU A 64 -8.61 -16.48 -18.16
N GLU A 65 -8.92 -17.70 -17.72
CA GLU A 65 -8.33 -18.94 -18.25
C GLU A 65 -8.67 -19.20 -19.72
N ASP A 66 -9.78 -18.63 -20.21
CA ASP A 66 -10.19 -18.68 -21.61
C ASP A 66 -9.47 -17.67 -22.51
N GLY A 67 -8.52 -16.90 -21.95
CA GLY A 67 -7.76 -15.87 -22.66
C GLY A 67 -8.45 -14.50 -22.71
N VAL A 68 -9.65 -14.36 -22.13
CA VAL A 68 -10.33 -13.06 -22.06
C VAL A 68 -9.67 -12.17 -21.01
N ILE A 69 -9.47 -10.91 -21.37
CA ILE A 69 -8.97 -9.87 -20.46
C ILE A 69 -10.12 -8.94 -20.11
N LYS A 70 -10.38 -8.77 -18.81
CA LYS A 70 -11.31 -7.75 -18.30
C LYS A 70 -10.51 -6.60 -17.72
N ILE A 71 -10.74 -5.40 -18.25
CA ILE A 71 -10.15 -4.15 -17.75
C ILE A 71 -11.25 -3.36 -17.05
N HIS A 72 -11.04 -3.03 -15.77
CA HIS A 72 -11.88 -2.09 -15.05
C HIS A 72 -11.23 -0.70 -15.15
N ALA A 73 -11.87 0.20 -15.91
CA ALA A 73 -11.35 1.54 -16.17
C ALA A 73 -12.44 2.60 -16.07
N GLY A 74 -12.04 3.82 -15.72
CA GLY A 74 -12.93 4.97 -15.58
C GLY A 74 -12.25 6.15 -14.91
N LYS A 75 -13.03 7.22 -14.67
CA LYS A 75 -12.54 8.38 -13.92
C LYS A 75 -12.23 7.98 -12.47
N PRO A 76 -11.12 8.47 -11.88
CA PRO A 76 -10.78 8.19 -10.49
C PRO A 76 -11.78 8.85 -9.53
N ASP A 77 -12.85 8.13 -9.20
CA ASP A 77 -13.93 8.58 -8.33
C ASP A 77 -14.40 7.47 -7.40
N MET A 78 -14.12 7.61 -6.10
CA MET A 78 -14.48 6.62 -5.07
C MET A 78 -15.99 6.42 -4.91
N ARG A 79 -16.84 7.34 -5.37
CA ARG A 79 -18.30 7.16 -5.32
C ARG A 79 -18.74 5.96 -6.17
N ILE A 80 -17.98 5.64 -7.22
CA ILE A 80 -18.27 4.51 -8.12
C ILE A 80 -18.10 3.15 -7.39
N PRO A 81 -16.91 2.79 -6.85
CA PRO A 81 -16.75 1.52 -6.14
C PRO A 81 -17.60 1.46 -4.86
N ILE A 82 -17.75 2.56 -4.12
CA ILE A 82 -18.61 2.60 -2.92
C ILE A 82 -20.06 2.29 -3.28
N ALA A 83 -20.62 2.95 -4.30
CA ALA A 83 -21.98 2.70 -4.70
C ALA A 83 -22.17 1.27 -5.21
N TYR A 84 -21.20 0.73 -5.97
CA TYR A 84 -21.27 -0.64 -6.43
C TYR A 84 -21.26 -1.65 -5.27
N ALA A 85 -20.43 -1.43 -4.24
CA ALA A 85 -20.44 -2.28 -3.04
C ALA A 85 -21.80 -2.27 -2.32
N LEU A 86 -22.48 -1.11 -2.27
CA LEU A 86 -23.79 -0.97 -1.62
C LEU A 86 -24.95 -1.54 -2.46
N THR A 87 -24.81 -1.57 -3.78
CA THR A 87 -25.92 -1.95 -4.68
C THR A 87 -25.68 -3.25 -5.43
N TYR A 88 -24.55 -3.93 -5.20
CA TYR A 88 -24.20 -5.18 -5.84
C TYR A 88 -25.36 -6.20 -5.78
N PRO A 89 -25.68 -6.87 -6.90
CA PRO A 89 -25.00 -6.87 -8.20
C PRO A 89 -25.43 -5.73 -9.14
N GLU A 90 -26.38 -4.89 -8.73
CA GLU A 90 -26.95 -3.81 -9.55
C GLU A 90 -26.03 -2.58 -9.60
N ARG A 91 -26.09 -1.83 -10.71
CA ARG A 91 -25.38 -0.54 -10.86
C ARG A 91 -26.39 0.60 -10.84
N LYS A 92 -26.51 1.28 -9.69
CA LYS A 92 -27.49 2.38 -9.49
C LYS A 92 -26.89 3.78 -9.52
N TYR A 93 -25.58 3.89 -9.40
CA TYR A 93 -24.91 5.19 -9.41
C TYR A 93 -24.58 5.63 -10.84
N HIS A 94 -24.87 6.89 -11.14
CA HIS A 94 -24.58 7.52 -12.42
C HIS A 94 -23.45 8.53 -12.23
N SER A 95 -22.35 8.32 -12.94
CA SER A 95 -21.23 9.25 -13.04
C SER A 95 -21.14 9.79 -14.48
N PRO A 96 -20.63 11.01 -14.71
CA PRO A 96 -20.35 11.48 -16.06
C PRO A 96 -19.50 10.47 -16.83
N ALA A 97 -19.91 10.13 -18.05
CA ALA A 97 -19.14 9.25 -18.91
C ALA A 97 -17.75 9.86 -19.19
N ALA A 98 -16.74 9.01 -19.29
CA ALA A 98 -15.46 9.42 -19.85
C ALA A 98 -15.59 9.57 -21.37
N ASP A 99 -15.01 10.62 -21.92
CA ASP A 99 -14.78 10.74 -23.36
C ASP A 99 -13.72 9.71 -23.78
N VAL A 100 -13.80 9.20 -25.00
CA VAL A 100 -12.77 8.32 -25.59
C VAL A 100 -11.39 8.99 -25.55
N SER A 101 -11.32 10.32 -25.70
CA SER A 101 -10.05 11.04 -25.59
C SER A 101 -9.43 11.02 -24.19
N GLU A 102 -10.20 10.68 -23.16
CA GLU A 102 -9.72 10.55 -21.78
C GLU A 102 -9.14 9.16 -21.48
N PHE A 103 -9.25 8.20 -22.41
CA PHE A 103 -8.75 6.84 -22.20
C PHE A 103 -7.23 6.82 -22.22
N ASP A 104 -6.64 6.46 -21.09
CA ASP A 104 -5.21 6.23 -20.96
C ASP A 104 -4.94 4.81 -20.46
N LEU A 105 -4.51 3.96 -21.39
CA LEU A 105 -4.16 2.56 -21.15
C LEU A 105 -2.64 2.35 -20.99
N GLN A 106 -1.85 3.41 -20.83
CA GLN A 106 -0.42 3.28 -20.64
C GLN A 106 -0.13 2.61 -19.29
N LEU A 107 0.67 1.55 -19.36
CA LEU A 107 1.19 0.81 -18.22
C LEU A 107 2.71 0.84 -18.26
N SER A 108 3.34 1.16 -17.14
CA SER A 108 4.79 1.06 -16.99
C SER A 108 5.15 0.20 -15.78
N ASP A 109 6.36 -0.37 -15.81
CA ASP A 109 6.88 -1.14 -14.69
C ASP A 109 7.17 -0.26 -13.46
N VAL A 110 7.15 -0.91 -12.30
CA VAL A 110 7.57 -0.30 -11.04
C VAL A 110 9.09 -0.40 -10.92
N GLU A 111 9.76 0.73 -10.76
CA GLU A 111 11.23 0.80 -10.64
C GLU A 111 11.68 0.45 -9.21
N ARG A 112 12.54 -0.57 -9.06
CA ARG A 112 12.97 -1.08 -7.75
C ARG A 112 13.77 -0.08 -6.93
N GLU A 113 14.65 0.65 -7.59
CA GLU A 113 15.50 1.67 -6.99
C GLU A 113 14.67 2.86 -6.47
N ARG A 114 13.50 3.10 -7.08
CA ARG A 114 12.59 4.17 -6.70
C ARG A 114 11.66 3.80 -5.55
N TYR A 115 11.24 2.54 -5.47
CA TYR A 115 10.28 2.04 -4.49
C TYR A 115 10.83 0.86 -3.66
N PRO A 116 11.95 1.07 -2.94
CA PRO A 116 12.65 -0.02 -2.25
C PRO A 116 11.78 -0.72 -1.19
N LEU A 117 10.92 0.02 -0.47
CA LEU A 117 10.06 -0.55 0.57
C LEU A 117 8.99 -1.51 0.00
N PHE A 118 8.40 -1.14 -1.15
CA PHE A 118 7.43 -1.98 -1.85
C PHE A 118 8.06 -3.32 -2.25
N PHE A 119 9.24 -3.28 -2.86
CA PHE A 119 9.92 -4.50 -3.27
C PHE A 119 10.47 -5.32 -2.10
N TYR A 120 10.93 -4.67 -1.03
CA TYR A 120 11.27 -5.37 0.21
C TYR A 120 10.09 -6.19 0.74
N GLY A 121 8.89 -5.58 0.80
CA GLY A 121 7.68 -6.29 1.22
C GLY A 121 7.28 -7.42 0.26
N LEU A 122 7.35 -7.20 -1.05
CA LEU A 122 7.09 -8.25 -2.04
C LEU A 122 8.04 -9.45 -1.89
N ASP A 123 9.34 -9.18 -1.72
CA ASP A 123 10.34 -10.24 -1.53
C ASP A 123 10.07 -11.01 -0.23
N MET A 124 9.59 -10.34 0.82
CA MET A 124 9.18 -10.98 2.07
C MET A 124 7.94 -11.87 1.90
N LEU A 125 6.88 -11.39 1.22
CA LEU A 125 5.67 -12.18 0.94
C LEU A 125 6.01 -13.47 0.21
N LYS A 126 6.94 -13.41 -0.76
CA LYS A 126 7.39 -14.60 -1.51
C LYS A 126 8.25 -15.55 -0.70
N ARG A 127 9.05 -15.04 0.26
CA ARG A 127 9.95 -15.85 1.08
C ARG A 127 9.22 -16.53 2.23
N LYS A 128 8.43 -15.77 2.97
CA LYS A 128 7.74 -16.21 4.18
C LYS A 128 6.52 -15.32 4.37
N ASP A 129 5.38 -15.85 3.96
CA ASP A 129 4.13 -15.17 4.18
C ASP A 129 3.59 -15.46 5.59
N ASP A 130 3.75 -14.50 6.51
CA ASP A 130 3.49 -14.69 7.93
C ASP A 130 2.82 -13.44 8.52
N LEU A 131 1.76 -13.66 9.30
CA LEU A 131 0.93 -12.59 9.86
C LEU A 131 1.72 -11.63 10.75
N SER A 132 2.72 -12.11 11.50
CA SER A 132 3.46 -11.30 12.47
C SER A 132 4.18 -10.13 11.81
N TRP A 133 4.86 -10.37 10.68
CA TRP A 133 5.59 -9.32 9.98
C TRP A 133 4.65 -8.42 9.17
N ARG A 134 3.52 -8.93 8.65
CA ARG A 134 2.49 -8.09 8.00
C ARG A 134 1.86 -7.11 9.01
N ILE A 135 1.61 -7.56 10.24
CA ILE A 135 1.19 -6.69 11.36
C ILE A 135 2.27 -5.65 11.63
N ALA A 136 3.54 -6.08 11.71
CA ALA A 136 4.67 -5.18 11.91
C ALA A 136 4.79 -4.13 10.81
N LEU A 137 4.59 -4.50 9.54
CA LEU A 137 4.56 -3.61 8.40
C LEU A 137 3.51 -2.51 8.59
N ASN A 138 2.24 -2.88 8.85
CA ASN A 138 1.17 -1.90 9.07
C ASN A 138 1.44 -0.99 10.26
N ALA A 139 1.81 -1.57 11.40
CA ALA A 139 2.09 -0.84 12.64
C ALA A 139 3.26 0.15 12.48
N ALA A 140 4.36 -0.30 11.87
CA ALA A 140 5.54 0.51 11.66
C ALA A 140 5.30 1.63 10.63
N ASP A 141 4.60 1.32 9.55
CA ASP A 141 4.21 2.29 8.53
C ASP A 141 3.38 3.43 9.14
N GLU A 142 2.33 3.09 9.91
CA GLU A 142 1.52 4.10 10.61
C GLU A 142 2.35 5.02 11.50
N VAL A 143 3.27 4.45 12.29
CA VAL A 143 4.11 5.22 13.21
C VAL A 143 5.11 6.10 12.43
N ALA A 144 5.76 5.54 11.41
CA ALA A 144 6.75 6.25 10.60
C ALA A 144 6.14 7.37 9.76
N VAL A 145 5.00 7.12 9.11
CA VAL A 145 4.26 8.10 8.31
C VAL A 145 3.78 9.25 9.19
N ASN A 146 3.23 8.95 10.38
CA ASN A 146 2.84 10.01 11.33
C ASN A 146 4.04 10.85 11.80
N ALA A 147 5.20 10.22 12.03
CA ALA A 147 6.42 10.95 12.38
C ALA A 147 6.92 11.82 11.22
N PHE A 148 6.86 11.34 9.97
CA PHE A 148 7.18 12.13 8.79
C PHE A 148 6.23 13.33 8.62
N LEU A 149 4.92 13.10 8.71
CA LEU A 149 3.90 14.16 8.62
C LEU A 149 4.08 15.22 9.72
N SER A 150 4.53 14.78 10.90
CA SER A 150 4.88 15.65 12.03
C SER A 150 6.28 16.27 11.94
N ARG A 151 6.98 16.10 10.81
CA ARG A 151 8.34 16.61 10.53
C ARG A 151 9.42 16.14 11.53
N LYS A 152 9.22 14.97 12.15
CA LYS A 152 10.19 14.37 13.06
C LYS A 152 11.27 13.59 12.33
N ILE A 153 10.92 12.92 11.24
CA ILE A 153 11.86 12.15 10.41
C ILE A 153 11.77 12.59 8.94
N SER A 154 12.80 12.27 8.15
CA SER A 154 12.76 12.53 6.71
C SER A 154 11.93 11.48 5.97
N PHE A 155 11.54 11.77 4.72
CA PHE A 155 10.81 10.80 3.88
C PHE A 155 11.58 9.47 3.69
N LYS A 156 12.92 9.54 3.62
CA LYS A 156 13.77 8.36 3.46
C LYS A 156 13.85 7.50 4.72
N ASP A 157 13.61 8.10 5.89
CA ASP A 157 13.68 7.36 7.15
C ASP A 157 12.46 6.46 7.36
N ILE A 158 11.35 6.71 6.64
CA ILE A 158 10.18 5.82 6.65
C ILE A 158 10.60 4.39 6.30
N GLU A 159 11.31 4.21 5.17
CA GLU A 159 11.81 2.89 4.76
C GLU A 159 12.67 2.25 5.85
N LYS A 160 13.63 3.02 6.40
CA LYS A 160 14.56 2.49 7.40
C LYS A 160 13.84 2.03 8.66
N VAL A 161 12.89 2.81 9.16
CA VAL A 161 12.12 2.50 10.37
C VAL A 161 11.27 1.26 10.13
N VAL A 162 10.52 1.22 9.03
CA VAL A 162 9.63 0.09 8.70
C VAL A 162 10.42 -1.20 8.56
N ARG A 163 11.52 -1.21 7.79
CA ARG A 163 12.35 -2.41 7.59
C ARG A 163 12.93 -2.93 8.89
N LYS A 164 13.52 -2.06 9.72
CA LYS A 164 14.10 -2.47 11.01
C LYS A 164 13.04 -3.03 11.96
N THR A 165 11.85 -2.44 12.01
CA THR A 165 10.76 -2.96 12.85
C THR A 165 10.31 -4.33 12.38
N ILE A 166 10.16 -4.54 11.08
CA ILE A 166 9.83 -5.84 10.50
C ILE A 166 10.92 -6.88 10.84
N GLU A 167 12.20 -6.55 10.65
CA GLU A 167 13.33 -7.43 10.99
C GLU A 167 13.31 -7.83 12.47
N CYS A 168 13.04 -6.88 13.37
CA CYS A 168 12.92 -7.16 14.80
C CYS A 168 11.75 -8.10 15.10
N ILE A 169 10.57 -7.88 14.53
CA ILE A 169 9.40 -8.74 14.77
C ILE A 169 9.61 -10.14 14.17
N ASP A 170 10.11 -10.26 12.94
CA ASP A 170 10.36 -11.55 12.30
C ASP A 170 11.38 -12.39 13.11
N SER A 171 12.39 -11.75 13.71
CA SER A 171 13.37 -12.42 14.57
C SER A 171 12.79 -13.04 15.85
N GLN A 172 11.62 -12.57 16.31
CA GLN A 172 10.95 -13.11 17.49
C GLN A 172 10.20 -14.42 17.21
N ASN A 173 10.01 -14.80 15.94
CA ASN A 173 9.25 -16.00 15.55
C ASN A 173 7.87 -16.09 16.22
N ILE A 174 7.16 -14.95 16.29
CA ILE A 174 5.83 -14.87 16.90
C ILE A 174 4.82 -15.65 16.06
N ILE A 175 4.04 -16.51 16.70
CA ILE A 175 2.94 -17.24 16.05
C ILE A 175 1.63 -16.56 16.44
N ILE A 176 0.85 -16.15 15.44
CA ILE A 176 -0.45 -15.50 15.64
C ILE A 176 -1.55 -16.56 15.65
N THR A 177 -2.19 -16.77 16.79
CA THR A 177 -3.28 -17.77 16.95
C THR A 177 -4.59 -17.16 17.43
N SER A 178 -4.57 -15.88 17.82
CA SER A 178 -5.70 -15.17 18.38
C SER A 178 -5.66 -13.69 18.00
N ILE A 179 -6.79 -13.01 18.18
CA ILE A 179 -6.86 -11.56 18.00
C ILE A 179 -6.02 -10.82 19.06
N GLU A 180 -5.88 -11.40 20.26
CA GLU A 180 -4.99 -10.87 21.30
C GLU A 180 -3.52 -10.90 20.87
N ASP A 181 -3.09 -11.94 20.13
CA ASP A 181 -1.74 -11.99 19.58
C ASP A 181 -1.51 -10.90 18.52
N VAL A 182 -2.55 -10.59 17.72
CA VAL A 182 -2.51 -9.48 16.76
C VAL A 182 -2.26 -8.16 17.47
N TYR A 183 -3.04 -7.85 18.51
CA TYR A 183 -2.88 -6.61 19.27
C TYR A 183 -1.52 -6.51 19.97
N LYS A 184 -1.06 -7.59 20.61
CA LYS A 184 0.27 -7.61 21.25
C LYS A 184 1.40 -7.40 20.25
N THR A 185 1.28 -8.00 19.07
CA THR A 185 2.29 -7.86 18.00
C THR A 185 2.29 -6.45 17.42
N ASP A 186 1.11 -5.86 17.20
CA ASP A 186 0.97 -4.45 16.78
C ASP A 186 1.60 -3.52 17.83
N GLU A 187 1.28 -3.68 19.12
CA GLU A 187 1.85 -2.87 20.20
C GLU A 187 3.39 -2.97 20.26
N LEU A 188 3.92 -4.19 20.15
CA LEU A 188 5.37 -4.44 20.14
C LEU A 188 6.03 -3.78 18.92
N ALA A 189 5.44 -3.93 17.74
CA ALA A 189 5.95 -3.31 16.51
C ALA A 189 5.94 -1.78 16.60
N ARG A 190 4.88 -1.18 17.15
CA ARG A 190 4.81 0.27 17.39
C ARG A 190 5.87 0.73 18.37
N SER A 191 6.17 -0.05 19.40
CA SER A 191 7.23 0.24 20.37
C SER A 191 8.60 0.31 19.68
N TYR A 192 8.96 -0.71 18.90
CA TYR A 192 10.20 -0.72 18.13
C TYR A 192 10.28 0.43 17.13
N ALA A 193 9.21 0.71 16.40
CA ALA A 193 9.18 1.82 15.44
C ALA A 193 9.45 3.17 16.12
N LYS A 194 8.85 3.42 17.30
CA LYS A 194 9.09 4.64 18.08
C LYS A 194 10.54 4.73 18.55
N GLU A 195 11.11 3.64 19.05
CA GLU A 195 12.51 3.60 19.47
C GLU A 195 13.47 3.89 18.32
N PHE A 196 13.21 3.33 17.13
CA PHE A 196 14.01 3.64 15.94
C PHE A 196 13.89 5.09 15.52
N ILE A 197 12.69 5.68 15.59
CA ILE A 197 12.48 7.10 15.29
C ILE A 197 13.27 7.98 16.26
N GLU A 198 13.23 7.72 17.57
CA GLU A 198 14.00 8.48 18.56
C GLU A 198 15.50 8.44 18.27
N ARG A 199 16.02 7.26 17.89
CA ARG A 199 17.44 7.11 17.50
C ARG A 199 17.78 7.84 16.20
N GLU A 200 16.88 7.92 15.23
CA GLU A 200 17.12 8.69 13.99
C GLU A 200 17.03 10.20 14.24
N VAL A 201 16.17 10.67 15.15
CA VAL A 201 16.04 12.09 15.52
C VAL A 201 17.27 12.61 16.29
N GLN A 202 17.97 11.73 17.02
CA GLN A 202 19.18 12.07 17.79
C GLN A 202 20.46 12.15 16.96
N LYS A 203 20.44 11.73 15.69
CA LYS A 203 21.58 11.80 14.77
C LYS A 203 21.65 13.15 14.07
#